data_AF-A0A093QX00-F1
#
_entry.id   AF-A0A093QX00-F1
#
_cell.length_a   1.000
_cell.length_b   1.000
_cell.length_c   1.000
_cell.angle_alpha   90.00
_cell.angle_beta   90.00
_cell.angle_gamma   90.00
#
_symmetry.space_group_name_H-M   'P 1'
#
loop_
_entity.id
_entity.type
_entity.pdbx_description
1 polymer ?
#
loop_
_entity_poly.entity_id
_entity_poly.type
_entity_poly.pdbx_seq_one_letter_code
_entity_poly.pdbx_strand_id
1 'polypeptide(L)'
;MAVRYNRTRILFRILKAIQAFPPSDRAGHLDRQGCSRVEGGKTALHVACELVRPECLLLLLGHGASPCLQDSAGNTPLDTLLQQISLAPAANMRAKLLCDLLGENRFQCLLGLAPPSLFVGAMRVLIRTISPEHFPEALDNLPLPHFLKPLDL
;
A
#
# COMPACT_ATOMS: atom_id res chain seq x y z
N MET A 1 -18.37 -4.95 -11.14
CA MET A 1 -19.05 -6.26 -10.90
C MET A 1 -18.16 -7.48 -11.14
N ALA A 2 -17.37 -7.55 -12.22
CA ALA A 2 -16.49 -8.71 -12.48
C ALA A 2 -15.53 -9.02 -11.31
N VAL A 3 -14.87 -7.98 -10.76
CA VAL A 3 -14.01 -8.09 -9.57
C VAL A 3 -14.80 -8.58 -8.35
N ARG A 4 -16.01 -8.04 -8.10
CA ARG A 4 -16.88 -8.39 -6.96
C ARG A 4 -17.43 -9.81 -7.00
N TYR A 5 -17.54 -10.44 -8.17
CA TYR A 5 -17.97 -11.83 -8.33
C TYR A 5 -16.84 -12.81 -8.73
N ASN A 6 -15.58 -12.37 -8.63
CA ASN A 6 -14.36 -13.16 -8.91
C ASN A 6 -14.36 -13.76 -10.32
N ARG A 7 -14.90 -13.02 -11.29
CA ARG A 7 -15.02 -13.46 -12.67
C ARG A 7 -13.76 -13.09 -13.44
N THR A 8 -12.63 -13.71 -13.10
CA THR A 8 -11.29 -13.42 -13.65
C THR A 8 -11.23 -13.50 -15.18
N ARG A 9 -11.85 -14.52 -15.78
CA ARG A 9 -11.94 -14.65 -17.25
C ARG A 9 -12.70 -13.50 -17.92
N ILE A 10 -13.80 -13.06 -17.31
CA ILE A 10 -14.59 -11.94 -17.83
C ILE A 10 -13.81 -10.64 -17.64
N LEU A 11 -13.21 -10.46 -16.46
CA LEU A 11 -12.33 -9.33 -16.15
C LEU A 11 -11.20 -9.23 -17.18
N PHE A 12 -10.49 -10.34 -17.45
CA PHE A 12 -9.42 -10.38 -18.45
C PHE A 12 -9.90 -9.96 -19.83
N ARG A 13 -11.06 -10.44 -20.30
CA ARG A 13 -11.63 -10.03 -21.59
C ARG A 13 -11.94 -8.53 -21.63
N ILE A 14 -12.51 -7.98 -20.55
CA ILE A 14 -12.78 -6.55 -20.42
C ILE A 14 -11.47 -5.76 -20.49
N LEU A 15 -10.47 -6.14 -19.68
CA LEU A 15 -9.18 -5.45 -19.62
C LEU A 15 -8.41 -5.53 -20.96
N LYS A 16 -8.51 -6.66 -21.68
CA LYS A 16 -7.94 -6.84 -23.01
C LYS A 16 -8.64 -5.97 -24.06
N ALA A 17 -9.95 -5.81 -23.97
CA ALA A 17 -10.68 -4.89 -24.84
C ALA A 17 -10.27 -3.42 -24.56
N ILE A 18 -10.10 -3.05 -23.29
CA ILE A 18 -9.66 -1.71 -22.89
C ILE A 18 -8.20 -1.43 -23.35
N GLN A 19 -7.34 -2.46 -23.47
CA GLN A 19 -5.99 -2.28 -24.01
C GLN A 19 -5.96 -1.82 -25.47
N ALA A 20 -7.02 -2.04 -26.26
CA ALA A 20 -7.10 -1.55 -27.63
C ALA A 20 -7.33 -0.03 -27.72
N PHE A 21 -7.71 0.61 -26.62
CA PHE A 21 -7.90 2.07 -26.54
C PHE A 21 -6.57 2.79 -26.34
N PRO A 22 -6.48 4.06 -26.78
CA PRO A 22 -5.32 4.90 -26.50
C PRO A 22 -5.05 4.98 -24.99
N PRO A 23 -3.77 5.16 -24.59
CA PRO A 23 -3.35 5.10 -23.19
C PRO A 23 -4.07 6.11 -22.29
N SER A 24 -4.42 7.28 -22.83
CA SER A 24 -5.17 8.35 -22.15
C SER A 24 -6.55 7.87 -21.69
N ASP A 25 -7.26 7.15 -22.57
CA ASP A 25 -8.61 6.66 -22.30
C ASP A 25 -8.58 5.40 -21.43
N ARG A 26 -7.53 4.60 -21.55
CA ARG A 26 -7.34 3.37 -20.76
C ARG A 26 -7.34 3.65 -19.26
N ALA A 27 -6.59 4.66 -18.82
CA ALA A 27 -6.55 5.07 -17.42
C ALA A 27 -7.96 5.47 -16.94
N GLY A 28 -8.68 6.30 -17.70
CA GLY A 28 -10.05 6.71 -17.36
C GLY A 28 -11.06 5.56 -17.23
N HIS A 29 -10.85 4.43 -17.92
CA HIS A 29 -11.70 3.24 -17.81
C HIS A 29 -11.31 2.32 -16.63
N LEU A 30 -10.01 2.21 -16.32
CA LEU A 30 -9.50 1.38 -15.23
C LEU A 30 -9.66 2.05 -13.87
N ASP A 31 -9.38 3.35 -13.83
CA ASP A 31 -9.36 4.19 -12.63
C ASP A 31 -10.71 4.84 -12.36
N ARG A 32 -11.74 4.49 -13.14
CA ARG A 32 -13.09 5.02 -12.97
C ARG A 32 -13.60 4.74 -11.56
N GLN A 33 -13.68 5.79 -10.75
CA GLN A 33 -14.31 5.77 -9.44
C GLN A 33 -15.83 5.73 -9.60
N GLY A 34 -16.52 5.03 -8.70
CA GLY A 34 -17.97 5.12 -8.62
C GLY A 34 -18.73 4.50 -9.79
N CYS A 35 -18.54 3.20 -10.05
CA CYS A 35 -19.67 2.44 -10.59
C CYS A 35 -20.83 2.61 -9.59
N SER A 36 -22.01 3.05 -10.04
CA SER A 36 -23.19 3.50 -9.28
C SER A 36 -23.75 2.56 -8.17
N ARG A 37 -23.07 1.45 -7.87
CA ARG A 37 -23.37 0.48 -6.82
C ARG A 37 -22.18 0.15 -5.90
N VAL A 38 -21.07 0.89 -6.01
CA VAL A 38 -19.93 0.77 -5.10
C VAL A 38 -19.93 2.04 -4.24
N GLU A 39 -20.58 1.92 -3.09
CA GLU A 39 -20.56 2.93 -2.03
C GLU A 39 -19.11 3.39 -1.78
N GLY A 40 -18.87 4.70 -1.73
CA GLY A 40 -17.59 5.26 -1.26
C GLY A 40 -16.47 5.41 -2.31
N GLY A 41 -16.76 5.62 -3.60
CA GLY A 41 -15.74 6.08 -4.56
C GLY A 41 -14.64 5.07 -4.89
N LYS A 42 -14.77 3.82 -4.44
CA LYS A 42 -13.79 2.76 -4.63
C LYS A 42 -13.57 2.44 -6.10
N THR A 43 -12.29 2.28 -6.48
CA THR A 43 -11.87 1.76 -7.80
C THR A 43 -12.01 0.24 -7.86
N ALA A 44 -11.85 -0.33 -9.06
CA ALA A 44 -11.79 -1.79 -9.22
C ALA A 44 -10.69 -2.43 -8.37
N LEU A 45 -9.57 -1.72 -8.16
CA LEU A 45 -8.44 -2.18 -7.37
C LEU A 45 -8.76 -2.19 -5.87
N HIS A 46 -9.46 -1.18 -5.35
CA HIS A 46 -9.97 -1.18 -3.97
C HIS A 46 -10.84 -2.41 -3.70
N VAL A 47 -11.76 -2.74 -4.62
CA VAL A 47 -12.65 -3.89 -4.45
C VAL A 47 -11.87 -5.20 -4.51
N ALA A 48 -10.79 -5.28 -5.30
CA ALA A 48 -9.92 -6.46 -5.33
C ALA A 48 -9.15 -6.62 -4.00
N CYS A 49 -8.69 -5.53 -3.40
CA CYS A 49 -8.05 -5.50 -2.09
C CYS A 49 -9.02 -5.84 -0.96
N GLU A 50 -10.20 -5.21 -0.93
CA GLU A 50 -11.25 -5.42 0.06
C GLU A 50 -11.73 -6.88 0.10
N LEU A 51 -11.85 -7.51 -1.07
CA LEU A 51 -12.30 -8.90 -1.19
C LEU A 51 -11.14 -9.89 -1.25
N VAL A 52 -9.89 -9.41 -1.15
CA VAL A 52 -8.65 -10.20 -1.14
C VAL A 52 -8.57 -11.17 -2.33
N ARG A 53 -8.56 -10.62 -3.55
CA ARG A 53 -8.60 -11.39 -4.80
C ARG A 53 -7.30 -11.25 -5.59
N PRO A 54 -6.29 -12.12 -5.38
CA PRO A 54 -4.97 -12.01 -5.99
C PRO A 54 -5.02 -11.91 -7.50
N GLU A 55 -5.76 -12.80 -8.15
CA GLU A 55 -5.79 -12.87 -9.60
C GLU A 55 -6.43 -11.60 -10.18
N CYS A 56 -7.46 -11.07 -9.52
CA CYS A 56 -8.06 -9.80 -9.94
C CYS A 56 -7.09 -8.63 -9.74
N LEU A 57 -6.35 -8.62 -8.63
CA LEU A 57 -5.37 -7.59 -8.31
C LEU A 57 -4.21 -7.59 -9.32
N LEU A 58 -3.64 -8.76 -9.62
CA LEU A 58 -2.59 -8.94 -10.62
C LEU A 58 -3.06 -8.53 -12.02
N LEU A 59 -4.28 -8.93 -12.40
CA LEU A 59 -4.85 -8.53 -13.69
C LEU A 59 -5.04 -7.01 -13.79
N LEU A 60 -5.51 -6.35 -12.73
CA LEU A 60 -5.72 -4.91 -12.75
C LEU A 60 -4.38 -4.15 -12.81
N LEU A 61 -3.41 -4.53 -11.96
CA LEU A 61 -2.08 -3.91 -11.94
C LEU A 61 -1.31 -4.16 -13.24
N GLY A 62 -1.32 -5.39 -13.75
CA GLY A 62 -0.68 -5.74 -15.02
C GLY A 62 -1.27 -5.02 -16.23
N HIS A 63 -2.50 -4.51 -16.12
CA HIS A 63 -3.13 -3.70 -17.16
C HIS A 63 -3.05 -2.18 -16.92
N GLY A 64 -2.36 -1.74 -15.86
CA GLY A 64 -2.05 -0.33 -15.60
C GLY A 64 -3.05 0.40 -14.67
N ALA A 65 -3.80 -0.32 -13.84
CA ALA A 65 -4.63 0.33 -12.82
C ALA A 65 -3.77 1.04 -11.77
N SER A 66 -4.16 2.26 -11.39
CA SER A 66 -3.38 3.09 -10.47
C SER A 66 -3.55 2.65 -9.02
N PRO A 67 -2.46 2.28 -8.29
CA PRO A 67 -2.53 1.87 -6.88
C PRO A 67 -2.58 3.04 -5.89
N CYS A 68 -2.42 4.28 -6.37
CA CYS A 68 -2.33 5.47 -5.52
C CYS A 68 -3.65 6.22 -5.36
N LEU A 69 -4.70 5.80 -6.07
CA LEU A 69 -5.99 6.49 -6.02
C LEU A 69 -6.65 6.26 -4.68
N GLN A 70 -7.23 7.31 -4.11
CA GLN A 70 -7.96 7.21 -2.85
C GLN A 70 -9.45 6.98 -3.11
N ASP A 71 -10.09 6.23 -2.21
CA ASP A 71 -11.55 6.14 -2.13
C ASP A 71 -12.15 7.38 -1.43
N SER A 72 -13.48 7.41 -1.25
CA SER A 72 -14.15 8.53 -0.58
C SER A 72 -13.81 8.67 0.91
N ALA A 73 -13.17 7.68 1.51
CA ALA A 73 -12.67 7.72 2.89
C ALA A 73 -11.18 8.10 2.94
N GLY A 74 -10.55 8.43 1.80
CA GLY A 74 -9.14 8.78 1.73
C GLY A 74 -8.19 7.57 1.75
N ASN A 75 -8.73 6.35 1.73
CA ASN A 75 -7.91 5.14 1.77
C ASN A 75 -7.43 4.80 0.37
N THR A 76 -6.19 4.35 0.25
CA THR A 76 -5.69 3.71 -0.97
C THR A 76 -6.14 2.23 -1.02
N PRO A 77 -6.04 1.55 -2.18
CA PRO A 77 -6.26 0.11 -2.27
C PRO A 77 -5.34 -0.66 -1.32
N LEU A 78 -4.12 -0.19 -1.09
CA LEU A 78 -3.20 -0.82 -0.15
C LEU A 78 -3.69 -0.67 1.30
N ASP A 79 -4.15 0.52 1.69
CA ASP A 79 -4.71 0.76 3.02
C ASP A 79 -5.93 -0.14 3.27
N THR A 80 -6.79 -0.28 2.25
CA THR A 80 -7.95 -1.18 2.29
C THR A 80 -7.51 -2.63 2.49
N LEU A 81 -6.43 -3.06 1.82
CA LEU A 81 -5.89 -4.41 1.96
C LEU A 81 -5.29 -4.64 3.35
N LEU A 82 -4.55 -3.67 3.88
CA LEU A 82 -3.98 -3.72 5.23
C LEU A 82 -5.08 -3.80 6.30
N GLN A 83 -6.14 -3.01 6.15
CA GLN A 83 -7.31 -3.07 7.02
C GLN A 83 -7.99 -4.45 6.98
N GLN A 84 -8.09 -5.09 5.82
CA GLN A 84 -8.66 -6.44 5.73
C GLN A 84 -7.77 -7.51 6.37
N ILE A 85 -6.46 -7.32 6.36
CA ILE A 85 -5.51 -8.25 6.98
C ILE A 85 -5.53 -8.12 8.50
N SER A 86 -5.61 -6.90 9.03
CA SER A 86 -5.69 -6.67 10.48
C SER A 86 -6.99 -7.21 11.08
N LEU A 87 -8.08 -7.24 10.32
CA LEU A 87 -9.39 -7.69 10.79
C LEU A 87 -9.62 -9.21 10.70
N ALA A 88 -8.79 -9.97 9.97
CA ALA A 88 -9.13 -11.36 9.65
C ALA A 88 -7.98 -12.36 9.95
N PRO A 89 -8.16 -13.32 10.88
CA PRO A 89 -7.11 -14.23 11.36
C PRO A 89 -6.64 -15.30 10.34
N ALA A 90 -7.20 -15.35 9.13
CA ALA A 90 -6.68 -16.16 8.01
C ALA A 90 -5.46 -15.50 7.34
N ALA A 91 -4.54 -14.97 8.15
CA ALA A 91 -3.41 -14.14 7.75
C ALA A 91 -2.46 -14.87 6.78
N ASN A 92 -2.33 -16.19 6.86
CA ASN A 92 -1.31 -16.93 6.10
C ASN A 92 -1.43 -16.79 4.57
N MET A 93 -2.65 -16.84 4.01
CA MET A 93 -2.82 -16.72 2.55
C MET A 93 -2.75 -15.26 2.08
N ARG A 94 -3.22 -14.32 2.91
CA ARG A 94 -3.22 -12.88 2.60
C ARG A 94 -1.83 -12.26 2.72
N ALA A 95 -1.08 -12.70 3.72
CA ALA A 95 0.30 -12.33 3.96
C ALA A 95 1.20 -12.83 2.83
N LYS A 96 1.01 -14.08 2.40
CA LYS A 96 1.77 -14.65 1.28
C LYS A 96 1.59 -13.85 -0.01
N LEU A 97 0.36 -13.44 -0.32
CA LEU A 97 0.05 -12.59 -1.47
C LEU A 97 0.80 -11.25 -1.43
N LEU A 98 0.83 -10.58 -0.28
CA LEU A 98 1.58 -9.34 -0.12
C LEU A 98 3.10 -9.54 -0.09
N CYS A 99 3.61 -10.65 0.46
CA CYS A 99 5.01 -11.04 0.33
C CYS A 99 5.39 -11.20 -1.15
N ASP A 100 4.55 -11.89 -1.93
CA ASP A 100 4.78 -12.12 -3.35
C ASP A 100 4.72 -10.80 -4.16
N LEU A 101 3.87 -9.84 -3.75
CA LEU A 101 3.68 -8.58 -4.48
C LEU A 101 4.65 -7.45 -4.10
N LEU A 102 4.99 -7.33 -2.82
CA LEU A 102 5.82 -6.26 -2.28
C LEU A 102 7.25 -6.72 -1.99
N GLY A 103 7.49 -8.03 -1.93
CA GLY A 103 8.69 -8.61 -1.35
C GLY A 103 8.57 -8.73 0.18
N GLU A 104 9.16 -9.80 0.70
CA GLU A 104 9.08 -10.21 2.12
C GLU A 104 9.50 -9.08 3.09
N ASN A 105 10.55 -8.33 2.74
CA ASN A 105 11.07 -7.21 3.55
C ASN A 105 10.10 -6.01 3.62
N ARG A 106 9.47 -5.64 2.49
CA ARG A 106 8.54 -4.51 2.46
C ARG A 106 7.22 -4.88 3.12
N PHE A 107 6.81 -6.14 3.00
CA PHE A 107 5.65 -6.67 3.71
C PHE A 107 5.85 -6.70 5.24
N GLN A 108 6.99 -7.20 5.73
CA GLN A 108 7.30 -7.18 7.17
C GLN A 108 7.38 -5.76 7.74
N CYS A 109 7.91 -4.80 6.97
CA CYS A 109 7.93 -3.38 7.34
C CYS A 109 6.51 -2.81 7.47
N LEU A 110 5.61 -3.13 6.54
CA LEU A 110 4.22 -2.67 6.56
C LEU A 110 3.38 -3.32 7.67
N LEU A 111 3.72 -4.54 8.08
CA LEU A 111 3.11 -5.20 9.23
C LEU A 111 3.67 -4.74 10.59
N GLY A 112 4.71 -3.89 10.60
CA GLY A 112 5.40 -3.51 11.84
C GLY A 112 6.15 -4.65 12.52
N LEU A 113 6.40 -5.75 11.79
CA LEU A 113 7.07 -6.97 12.27
C LEU A 113 8.57 -7.00 11.96
N ALA A 114 9.05 -6.13 11.06
CA ALA A 114 10.48 -5.98 10.81
C ALA A 114 11.15 -5.24 11.98
N PRO A 115 12.37 -5.65 12.41
CA PRO A 115 13.14 -4.86 13.36
C PRO A 115 13.34 -3.45 12.79
N PRO A 116 13.23 -2.39 13.63
CA PRO A 116 13.46 -1.03 13.18
C PRO A 116 14.80 -0.98 12.45
N SER A 117 14.87 -0.23 11.35
CA SER A 117 16.14 0.00 10.65
C SER A 117 17.18 0.42 11.69
N LEU A 118 18.45 0.05 11.50
CA LEU A 118 19.53 0.43 12.43
C LEU A 118 19.47 1.92 12.80
N PHE A 119 19.07 2.76 11.85
CA PHE A 119 18.77 4.18 12.06
C PHE A 119 17.64 4.42 13.07
N VAL A 120 16.44 3.84 12.89
CA VAL A 120 15.31 4.00 13.82
C VAL A 120 15.60 3.35 15.18
N GLY A 121 16.31 2.22 15.20
CA GLY A 121 16.77 1.56 16.42
C GLY A 121 17.74 2.45 17.21
N ALA A 122 18.76 3.00 16.53
CA ALA A 122 19.72 3.93 17.11
C ALA A 122 19.03 5.22 17.59
N MET A 123 18.18 5.84 16.76
CA MET A 123 17.44 7.04 17.14
C MET A 123 16.53 6.82 18.36
N ARG A 124 15.87 5.65 18.47
CA ARG A 124 15.03 5.32 19.63
C ARG A 124 15.86 5.15 20.91
N VAL A 125 17.07 4.60 20.81
CA VAL A 125 18.01 4.53 21.95
C VAL A 125 18.48 5.94 22.33
N LEU A 126 18.89 6.75 21.36
CA LEU A 126 19.34 8.13 21.58
C LEU A 126 18.24 9.02 22.20
N ILE A 127 17.00 8.93 21.70
CA ILE A 127 15.86 9.66 22.26
C ILE A 127 15.57 9.23 23.70
N ARG A 128 15.78 7.96 24.06
CA ARG A 128 15.65 7.48 25.44
C ARG A 128 16.77 7.96 26.35
N THR A 129 17.91 8.39 25.80
CA THR A 129 18.99 9.03 26.57
C THR A 129 18.77 10.53 26.78
N ILE A 130 17.76 11.12 26.12
CA ILE A 130 17.41 12.52 26.23
C ILE A 130 16.20 12.65 27.17
N SER A 131 16.34 13.44 28.23
CA SER A 131 15.20 13.78 29.09
C SER A 131 14.16 14.61 28.29
N PRO A 132 12.85 14.33 28.45
CA PRO A 132 11.79 14.98 27.65
C PRO A 132 11.76 16.50 27.80
N GLU A 133 12.33 17.03 28.88
CA GLU A 133 12.47 18.46 29.19
C GLU A 133 13.35 19.24 28.20
N HIS A 134 14.23 18.56 27.45
CA HIS A 134 15.24 19.20 26.59
C HIS A 134 15.08 18.85 25.10
N PHE A 135 13.93 18.32 24.71
CA PHE A 135 13.61 18.06 23.30
C PHE A 135 12.97 19.30 22.67
N PRO A 136 13.38 19.77 21.48
CA PRO A 136 14.31 19.15 20.53
C PRO A 136 15.76 19.63 20.61
N GLU A 137 16.09 20.63 21.44
CA GLU A 137 17.41 21.29 21.51
C GLU A 137 18.58 20.34 21.87
N ALA A 138 18.28 19.25 22.57
CA ALA A 138 19.25 18.21 22.88
C ALA A 138 19.64 17.36 21.65
N LEU A 139 18.88 17.39 20.54
CA LEU A 139 19.26 16.69 19.31
C LEU A 139 20.52 17.29 18.67
N ASP A 140 20.67 18.61 18.75
CA ASP A 140 21.82 19.32 18.15
C ASP A 140 23.13 19.03 18.90
N ASN A 141 23.00 18.65 20.18
CA ASN A 141 24.12 18.34 21.08
C ASN A 141 24.37 16.83 21.23
N LEU A 142 23.67 15.98 20.47
CA LEU A 142 23.95 14.55 20.46
C LEU A 142 25.40 14.33 20.00
N PRO A 143 26.15 13.40 20.63
CA PRO A 143 27.46 12.98 20.16
C PRO A 143 27.30 12.10 18.90
N LEU A 144 26.72 12.67 17.84
CA LEU A 144 26.63 12.03 16.54
C LEU A 144 28.02 12.10 15.91
N PRO A 145 28.59 10.96 15.51
CA PRO A 145 29.80 10.97 14.72
C PRO A 145 29.55 11.73 13.41
N HIS A 146 30.57 12.45 12.91
CA HIS A 146 30.44 13.46 11.85
C HIS A 146 29.70 13.01 10.58
N PHE A 147 29.68 11.71 10.28
CA PHE A 147 28.97 11.13 9.14
C PHE A 147 27.44 11.02 9.31
N LEU A 148 26.90 11.20 10.52
CA LEU A 148 25.46 11.24 10.80
C LEU A 148 24.91 12.67 10.97
N LYS A 149 25.77 13.68 10.93
CA LYS A 149 25.32 15.07 10.92
C LYS A 149 24.71 15.37 9.55
N PRO A 150 23.56 16.06 9.48
CA PRO A 150 23.04 16.57 8.21
C PRO A 150 24.18 17.35 7.51
N LEU A 151 24.44 17.05 6.24
CA LEU A 151 25.33 17.88 5.44
C LEU A 151 24.64 19.24 5.30
N ASP A 152 25.18 20.26 5.97
CA ASP A 152 24.76 21.65 5.79
C ASP A 152 24.89 21.98 4.28
N LEU A 153 23.74 22.24 3.66
CA LEU A 153 23.58 22.69 2.27
C LEU A 153 23.25 24.18 2.28
#